data_AF-A0A447FPZ1-F1
#
_entry.id   AF-A0A447FPZ1-F1
#
_cell.length_a   1.000
_cell.length_b   1.000
_cell.length_c   1.000
_cell.angle_alpha   90.00
_cell.angle_beta   90.00
_cell.angle_gamma   90.00
#
_symmetry.space_group_name_H-M   'P 1'
#
loop_
_entity.id
_entity.type
_entity.pdbx_description
1 polymer ?
#
loop_
_entity_poly.entity_id
_entity_poly.type
_entity_poly.pdbx_seq_one_letter_code
_entity_poly.pdbx_strand_id
1 'polypeptide(L)'
;MGLTSAEYAEVCYDFWVGGGDFVKNDESQADQDFCPYDKMVRHVKEAMDKAVKETGRKKVHSFNVSAADFDTMIKRCELIRQAGFEVGSYAFLIDGITAGWMAVQTLRRKYPDVFIHFHRAGHSGYTRPENPIGFSVLVLSKFARLAGASGIHTGTAGVGKMKGSPEEDITAADGILKLLAKGHFFNQSWSKIQANGKEILKMVQEDSIHHLILEDDSWRGIKKCAPIISGGLNPTLLKKFIEVAGTVDFITTMGAGCHAHPDGTKAGATALVQSLEAYEKKIPIEKYAKTHKELARAIEFFSKKKQKVDQA
;
A
#
# COMPACT_ATOMS: atom_id res chain seq x y z
N MET A 1 -16.32 -7.54 1.96
CA MET A 1 -17.58 -6.94 2.44
C MET A 1 -18.26 -7.87 3.44
N GLY A 2 -19.13 -7.37 4.32
CA GLY A 2 -20.02 -8.19 5.17
C GLY A 2 -19.72 -8.20 6.67
N LEU A 3 -18.54 -7.74 7.09
CA LEU A 3 -18.25 -7.52 8.51
C LEU A 3 -18.96 -6.25 9.00
N THR A 4 -19.48 -6.30 10.22
CA THR A 4 -19.95 -5.12 10.95
C THR A 4 -18.79 -4.22 11.34
N SER A 5 -19.10 -3.00 11.79
CA SER A 5 -18.10 -2.04 12.27
C SER A 5 -17.26 -2.55 13.44
N ALA A 6 -17.82 -3.38 14.31
CA ALA A 6 -17.10 -3.97 15.45
C ALA A 6 -16.18 -5.11 15.00
N GLU A 7 -16.68 -6.02 14.16
CA GLU A 7 -15.89 -7.13 13.62
C GLU A 7 -14.72 -6.60 12.75
N TYR A 8 -14.93 -5.52 12.00
CA TYR A 8 -13.86 -4.86 11.25
C TYR A 8 -12.73 -4.37 12.16
N ALA A 9 -13.06 -3.75 13.30
CA ALA A 9 -12.08 -3.26 14.25
C ALA A 9 -11.29 -4.39 14.93
N GLU A 10 -11.92 -5.53 15.21
CA GLU A 10 -11.23 -6.71 15.75
C GLU A 10 -10.16 -7.22 14.77
N VAL A 11 -10.47 -7.29 13.47
CA VAL A 11 -9.50 -7.67 12.44
C VAL A 11 -8.33 -6.67 12.38
N CYS A 12 -8.61 -5.38 12.56
CA CYS A 12 -7.56 -4.36 12.61
C CYS A 12 -6.65 -4.56 13.83
N TYR A 13 -7.25 -4.71 15.01
CA TYR A 13 -6.56 -4.95 16.27
C TYR A 13 -5.64 -6.16 16.16
N ASP A 14 -6.18 -7.32 15.76
CA ASP A 14 -5.44 -8.58 15.62
C ASP A 14 -4.22 -8.45 14.71
N PHE A 15 -4.38 -7.78 13.56
CA PHE A 15 -3.27 -7.57 12.64
C PHE A 15 -2.17 -6.70 13.27
N TRP A 16 -2.54 -5.61 13.94
CA TRP A 16 -1.60 -4.71 14.58
C TRP A 16 -0.86 -5.34 15.76
N VAL A 17 -1.57 -6.07 16.65
CA VAL A 17 -0.91 -6.78 17.76
C VAL A 17 -0.14 -8.02 17.31
N GLY A 18 -0.44 -8.55 16.13
CA GLY A 18 0.39 -9.56 15.46
C GLY A 18 1.70 -9.02 14.90
N GLY A 19 1.92 -7.71 14.97
CA GLY A 19 3.16 -7.04 14.57
C GLY A 19 3.05 -6.23 13.28
N GLY A 20 1.93 -6.30 12.56
CA GLY A 20 1.73 -5.51 11.34
C GLY A 20 1.60 -4.01 11.62
N ASP A 21 1.95 -3.18 10.63
CA ASP A 21 2.03 -1.72 10.81
C ASP A 21 0.81 -0.98 10.26
N PHE A 22 0.30 -1.41 9.11
CA PHE A 22 -0.65 -0.67 8.28
C PHE A 22 -1.86 -1.53 7.91
N VAL A 23 -3.06 -1.02 8.21
CA VAL A 23 -4.34 -1.60 7.76
C VAL A 23 -5.00 -0.62 6.80
N LYS A 24 -5.68 -1.13 5.77
CA LYS A 24 -6.54 -0.33 4.88
C LYS A 24 -7.96 -0.88 4.90
N ASN A 25 -8.94 -0.02 4.65
CA ASN A 25 -10.21 -0.53 4.14
C ASN A 25 -9.98 -1.25 2.81
N ASP A 26 -10.75 -2.32 2.59
CA ASP A 26 -10.98 -2.82 1.23
C ASP A 26 -11.76 -1.77 0.44
N GLU A 27 -11.56 -1.68 -0.87
CA GLU A 27 -11.95 -0.47 -1.61
C GLU A 27 -13.46 -0.18 -1.61
N SER A 28 -14.27 -1.22 -1.46
CA SER A 28 -15.73 -1.09 -1.41
C SER A 28 -16.29 -0.83 -0.01
N GLN A 29 -15.49 -1.01 1.06
CA GLN A 29 -15.92 -0.80 2.45
C GLN A 29 -16.14 0.69 2.70
N ALA A 30 -17.37 1.06 3.03
CA ALA A 30 -17.79 2.43 3.24
C ALA A 30 -18.85 2.49 4.36
N ASP A 31 -20.06 2.95 4.05
CA ASP A 31 -21.14 3.22 5.01
C ASP A 31 -22.36 2.33 4.71
N GLN A 32 -22.12 1.03 4.63
CA GLN A 32 -23.18 0.04 4.44
C GLN A 32 -24.01 -0.13 5.73
N ASP A 33 -25.26 -0.58 5.61
CA ASP A 33 -26.22 -0.66 6.73
C ASP A 33 -25.71 -1.47 7.93
N PHE A 34 -24.99 -2.57 7.68
CA PHE A 34 -24.38 -3.42 8.71
C PHE A 34 -23.05 -2.86 9.27
N CYS A 35 -22.43 -1.88 8.59
CA CYS A 35 -21.17 -1.26 8.99
C CYS A 35 -21.26 0.28 8.92
N PRO A 36 -21.99 0.93 9.84
CA PRO A 36 -22.06 2.39 9.88
C PRO A 36 -20.68 3.01 10.04
N TYR A 37 -20.37 3.99 9.19
CA TYR A 37 -19.03 4.57 9.07
C TYR A 37 -18.56 5.24 10.36
N ASP A 38 -19.45 5.94 11.06
CA ASP A 38 -19.15 6.60 12.33
C ASP A 38 -18.77 5.60 13.43
N LYS A 39 -19.42 4.43 13.46
CA LYS A 39 -19.10 3.35 14.39
C LYS A 39 -17.79 2.69 14.02
N MET A 40 -17.55 2.46 12.73
CA MET A 40 -16.30 1.87 12.24
C MET A 40 -15.11 2.73 12.62
N VAL A 41 -15.16 4.05 12.39
CA VAL A 41 -14.06 4.94 12.78
C VAL A 41 -13.81 4.92 14.29
N ARG A 42 -14.86 4.95 15.12
CA ARG A 42 -14.74 4.89 16.59
C ARG A 42 -14.11 3.58 17.06
N HIS A 43 -14.61 2.43 16.59
CA HIS A 43 -14.06 1.13 16.99
C HIS A 43 -12.61 0.95 16.50
N VAL A 44 -12.28 1.43 15.29
CA VAL A 44 -10.90 1.39 14.77
C VAL A 44 -9.97 2.25 15.62
N LYS A 45 -10.43 3.42 16.11
CA LYS A 45 -9.68 4.23 17.06
C LYS A 45 -9.36 3.43 18.32
N GLU A 46 -10.38 2.87 18.97
CA GLU A 46 -10.21 2.10 20.21
C GLU A 46 -9.27 0.90 20.02
N ALA A 47 -9.43 0.17 18.91
CA ALA A 47 -8.55 -0.92 18.51
C ALA A 47 -7.09 -0.47 18.32
N MET A 48 -6.88 0.68 17.66
CA MET A 48 -5.55 1.23 17.44
C MET A 48 -4.87 1.62 18.76
N ASP A 49 -5.57 2.34 19.64
CA ASP A 49 -5.04 2.74 20.95
C ASP A 49 -4.61 1.51 21.77
N LYS A 50 -5.45 0.48 21.77
CA LYS A 50 -5.17 -0.77 22.48
C LYS A 50 -3.94 -1.46 21.90
N ALA A 51 -3.86 -1.59 20.57
CA ALA A 51 -2.72 -2.22 19.90
C ALA A 51 -1.41 -1.44 20.12
N VAL A 52 -1.45 -0.10 20.06
CA VAL A 52 -0.29 0.76 20.33
C VAL A 52 0.16 0.61 21.78
N LYS A 53 -0.77 0.58 22.74
CA LYS A 53 -0.47 0.39 24.16
C LYS A 53 0.18 -0.97 24.43
N GLU A 54 -0.32 -2.04 23.82
CA GLU A 54 0.21 -3.39 24.03
C GLU A 54 1.56 -3.64 23.34
N THR A 55 1.73 -3.10 22.13
CA THR A 55 2.93 -3.35 21.31
C THR A 55 4.04 -2.34 21.54
N GLY A 56 3.72 -1.16 22.10
CA GLY A 56 4.63 -0.01 22.18
C GLY A 56 5.01 0.58 20.81
N ARG A 57 4.35 0.16 19.72
CA ARG A 57 4.64 0.61 18.34
C ARG A 57 3.46 1.37 17.75
N LYS A 58 3.75 2.45 17.03
CA LYS A 58 2.75 3.23 16.28
C LYS A 58 2.17 2.38 15.14
N LYS A 59 0.90 2.64 14.82
CA LYS A 59 0.11 1.91 13.82
C LYS A 59 -0.60 2.90 12.92
N VAL A 60 -0.95 2.48 11.71
CA VAL A 60 -1.63 3.32 10.72
C VAL A 60 -2.86 2.63 10.16
N HIS A 61 -3.94 3.41 9.99
CA HIS A 61 -5.12 2.98 9.25
C HIS A 61 -5.37 3.88 8.03
N SER A 62 -5.63 3.27 6.87
CA SER A 62 -6.04 3.97 5.65
C SER A 62 -7.53 3.78 5.40
N PHE A 63 -8.31 4.81 5.74
CA PHE A 63 -9.76 4.81 5.66
C PHE A 63 -10.23 5.10 4.24
N ASN A 64 -11.19 4.31 3.73
CA ASN A 64 -11.82 4.63 2.45
C ASN A 64 -12.76 5.83 2.61
N VAL A 65 -12.45 6.94 1.95
CA VAL A 65 -13.27 8.16 1.99
C VAL A 65 -14.10 8.37 0.71
N SER A 66 -13.95 7.49 -0.30
CA SER A 66 -14.72 7.52 -1.56
C SER A 66 -16.22 7.53 -1.28
N ALA A 67 -16.96 8.49 -1.83
CA ALA A 67 -18.39 8.67 -1.58
C ALA A 67 -19.16 9.04 -2.86
N ALA A 68 -20.49 9.10 -2.75
CA ALA A 68 -21.37 9.47 -3.86
C ALA A 68 -21.15 10.92 -4.33
N ASP A 69 -20.78 11.81 -3.41
CA ASP A 69 -20.60 13.23 -3.67
C ASP A 69 -19.44 13.81 -2.86
N PHE A 70 -19.12 15.07 -3.17
CA PHE A 70 -18.08 15.84 -2.50
C PHE A 70 -18.34 16.00 -1.00
N ASP A 71 -19.56 16.40 -0.62
CA ASP A 71 -19.88 16.74 0.77
C ASP A 71 -19.79 15.52 1.70
N THR A 72 -20.23 14.35 1.23
CA THR A 72 -20.14 13.09 1.97
C THR A 72 -18.69 12.64 2.14
N MET A 73 -17.86 12.78 1.10
CA MET A 73 -16.41 12.50 1.20
C MET A 73 -15.77 13.42 2.25
N ILE A 74 -16.06 14.72 2.23
CA ILE A 74 -15.53 15.67 3.22
C ILE A 74 -16.03 15.35 4.62
N LYS A 75 -17.32 15.03 4.79
CA LYS A 75 -17.90 14.62 6.07
C LYS A 75 -17.17 13.42 6.67
N ARG A 76 -16.84 12.41 5.86
CA ARG A 76 -16.05 11.24 6.31
C ARG A 76 -14.63 11.62 6.73
N CYS A 77 -13.97 12.47 5.95
CA CYS A 77 -12.62 12.96 6.29
C CYS A 77 -12.63 13.69 7.64
N GLU A 78 -13.57 14.62 7.84
CA GLU A 78 -13.69 15.38 9.09
C GLU A 78 -14.03 14.49 10.28
N LEU A 79 -14.90 13.50 10.10
CA LEU A 79 -15.21 12.52 11.13
C LEU A 79 -13.95 11.79 11.62
N ILE A 80 -13.04 11.41 10.73
CA ILE A 80 -11.76 10.78 11.08
C ILE A 80 -10.83 11.77 11.78
N ARG A 81 -10.68 13.00 11.26
CA ARG A 81 -9.83 14.03 11.88
C ARG A 81 -10.25 14.37 13.30
N GLN A 82 -11.55 14.37 13.56
CA GLN A 82 -12.14 14.75 14.84
C GLN A 82 -12.26 13.57 15.82
N ALA A 83 -11.95 12.34 15.39
CA ALA A 83 -12.03 11.13 16.21
C ALA A 83 -10.89 10.99 17.25
N GLY A 84 -9.92 11.91 17.27
CA GLY A 84 -8.84 11.93 18.26
C GLY A 84 -7.72 10.92 17.98
N PHE A 85 -7.47 10.60 16.71
CA PHE A 85 -6.27 9.88 16.30
C PHE A 85 -5.00 10.74 16.48
N GLU A 86 -3.87 10.09 16.72
CA GLU A 86 -2.57 10.75 16.68
C GLU A 86 -2.25 11.20 15.25
N VAL A 87 -1.68 12.39 15.08
CA VAL A 87 -1.32 12.90 13.75
C VAL A 87 -0.34 11.95 13.08
N GLY A 88 -0.67 11.53 11.85
CA GLY A 88 0.10 10.55 11.09
C GLY A 88 -0.34 9.10 11.29
N SER A 89 -1.26 8.79 12.22
CA SER A 89 -1.79 7.44 12.42
C SER A 89 -2.97 7.08 11.52
N TYR A 90 -3.42 8.01 10.66
CA TYR A 90 -4.48 7.77 9.68
C TYR A 90 -4.12 8.31 8.30
N ALA A 91 -4.68 7.66 7.27
CA ALA A 91 -4.54 8.00 5.86
C ALA A 91 -5.91 7.98 5.17
N PHE A 92 -6.02 8.64 4.02
CA PHE A 92 -7.25 8.67 3.22
C PHE A 92 -7.07 7.88 1.93
N LEU A 93 -7.79 6.75 1.85
CA LEU A 93 -7.93 5.96 0.64
C LEU A 93 -9.05 6.53 -0.24
N ILE A 94 -8.75 6.70 -1.52
CA ILE A 94 -9.70 7.14 -2.54
C ILE A 94 -9.57 6.23 -3.77
N ASP A 95 -10.70 5.73 -4.29
CA ASP A 95 -10.72 5.01 -5.55
C ASP A 95 -10.63 5.98 -6.73
N GLY A 96 -9.41 6.38 -7.08
CA GLY A 96 -9.19 7.53 -7.97
C GLY A 96 -9.70 7.34 -9.40
N ILE A 97 -9.92 6.10 -9.86
CA ILE A 97 -10.53 5.83 -11.18
C ILE A 97 -12.04 5.97 -11.12
N THR A 98 -12.71 5.41 -10.12
CA THR A 98 -14.19 5.41 -10.03
C THR A 98 -14.74 6.68 -9.38
N ALA A 99 -14.12 7.17 -8.31
CA ALA A 99 -14.46 8.46 -7.71
C ALA A 99 -13.94 9.65 -8.54
N GLY A 100 -12.85 9.43 -9.29
CA GLY A 100 -12.30 10.39 -10.25
C GLY A 100 -11.15 11.26 -9.71
N TRP A 101 -10.37 11.81 -10.66
CA TRP A 101 -9.18 12.62 -10.39
C TRP A 101 -9.47 13.90 -9.59
N MET A 102 -10.68 14.45 -9.70
CA MET A 102 -11.10 15.61 -8.90
C MET A 102 -11.12 15.29 -7.40
N ALA A 103 -11.55 14.09 -7.01
CA ALA A 103 -11.57 13.67 -5.60
C ALA A 103 -10.14 13.56 -5.05
N VAL A 104 -9.23 12.97 -5.82
CA VAL A 104 -7.79 12.88 -5.47
C VAL A 104 -7.19 14.26 -5.20
N GLN A 105 -7.39 15.21 -6.13
CA GLN A 105 -6.85 16.56 -5.97
C GLN A 105 -7.55 17.36 -4.86
N THR A 106 -8.84 17.11 -4.63
CA THR A 106 -9.59 17.70 -3.52
C THR A 106 -8.98 17.29 -2.19
N LEU A 107 -8.77 15.99 -1.98
CA LEU A 107 -8.13 15.47 -0.77
C LEU A 107 -6.73 16.02 -0.61
N ARG A 108 -5.93 16.01 -1.67
CA ARG A 108 -4.55 16.53 -1.63
C ARG A 108 -4.48 18.01 -1.24
N ARG A 109 -5.43 18.84 -1.68
CA ARG A 109 -5.45 20.27 -1.40
C ARG A 109 -6.03 20.60 -0.03
N LYS A 110 -7.06 19.87 0.42
CA LYS A 110 -7.72 20.09 1.72
C LYS A 110 -7.00 19.44 2.90
N TYR A 111 -6.31 18.33 2.66
CA TYR A 111 -5.62 17.54 3.69
C TYR A 111 -4.17 17.28 3.26
N PRO A 112 -3.36 18.35 3.04
CA PRO A 112 -2.01 18.22 2.49
C PRO A 112 -1.02 17.50 3.41
N ASP A 113 -1.37 17.39 4.69
CA ASP A 113 -0.66 16.78 5.82
C ASP A 113 -1.10 15.33 6.10
N VAL A 114 -2.09 14.81 5.37
CA VAL A 114 -2.56 13.42 5.47
C VAL A 114 -2.07 12.61 4.27
N PHE A 115 -1.68 11.35 4.52
CA PHE A 115 -1.27 10.45 3.44
C PHE A 115 -2.46 10.14 2.51
N ILE A 116 -2.35 10.51 1.24
CA ILE A 116 -3.37 10.25 0.21
C ILE A 116 -3.05 8.94 -0.51
N HIS A 117 -3.84 7.92 -0.21
CA HIS A 117 -3.72 6.57 -0.75
C HIS A 117 -4.64 6.42 -1.97
N PHE A 118 -4.06 6.43 -3.18
CA PHE A 118 -4.80 6.17 -4.41
C PHE A 118 -5.00 4.67 -4.59
N HIS A 119 -6.23 4.20 -4.37
CA HIS A 119 -6.65 2.88 -4.82
C HIS A 119 -7.15 2.95 -6.27
N ARG A 120 -6.85 1.94 -7.08
CA ARG A 120 -7.00 2.00 -8.54
C ARG A 120 -8.07 1.06 -9.11
N ALA A 121 -9.06 0.65 -8.31
CA ALA A 121 -10.14 -0.22 -8.79
C ALA A 121 -10.76 0.35 -10.08
N GLY A 122 -10.96 -0.50 -11.09
CA GLY A 122 -11.41 -0.09 -12.43
C GLY A 122 -10.28 0.17 -13.45
N HIS A 123 -9.02 0.31 -13.02
CA HIS A 123 -7.90 0.60 -13.95
C HIS A 123 -7.72 -0.45 -15.06
N SER A 124 -8.09 -1.71 -14.81
CA SER A 124 -7.93 -2.81 -15.77
C SER A 124 -8.73 -2.63 -17.06
N GLY A 125 -9.74 -1.74 -17.07
CA GLY A 125 -10.40 -1.32 -18.31
C GLY A 125 -9.47 -0.59 -19.27
N TYR A 126 -8.38 -0.01 -18.76
CA TYR A 126 -7.41 0.77 -19.53
C TYR A 126 -6.03 0.11 -19.63
N THR A 127 -5.56 -0.56 -18.57
CA THR A 127 -4.14 -0.91 -18.44
C THR A 127 -3.80 -2.35 -18.80
N ARG A 128 -4.79 -3.18 -19.14
CA ARG A 128 -4.54 -4.61 -19.39
C ARG A 128 -4.03 -4.84 -20.82
N PRO A 129 -3.05 -5.74 -21.02
CA PRO A 129 -2.48 -5.99 -22.35
C PRO A 129 -3.49 -6.55 -23.35
N GLU A 130 -4.57 -7.18 -22.86
CA GLU A 130 -5.65 -7.66 -23.72
C GLU A 130 -6.50 -6.54 -24.32
N ASN A 131 -6.45 -5.33 -23.75
CA ASN A 131 -7.21 -4.19 -24.22
C ASN A 131 -6.34 -3.37 -25.18
N PRO A 132 -6.70 -3.27 -26.48
CA PRO A 132 -5.90 -2.51 -27.45
C PRO A 132 -6.02 -0.99 -27.29
N ILE A 133 -6.99 -0.51 -26.48
CA ILE A 133 -7.27 0.90 -26.24
C ILE A 133 -7.12 1.18 -24.74
N GLY A 134 -6.28 2.15 -24.39
CA GLY A 134 -6.08 2.55 -23.00
C GLY A 134 -4.74 3.22 -22.75
N PHE A 135 -4.17 3.01 -21.57
CA PHE A 135 -2.90 3.58 -21.13
C PHE A 135 -2.18 2.61 -20.18
N SER A 136 -0.86 2.66 -20.11
CA SER A 136 -0.10 1.72 -19.26
C SER A 136 -0.19 2.04 -17.77
N VAL A 137 0.18 1.06 -16.93
CA VAL A 137 0.33 1.27 -15.48
C VAL A 137 1.32 2.39 -15.15
N LEU A 138 2.40 2.55 -15.93
CA LEU A 138 3.35 3.66 -15.78
C LEU A 138 2.67 5.02 -15.97
N VAL A 139 1.82 5.16 -16.99
CA VAL A 139 1.11 6.42 -17.25
C VAL A 139 0.21 6.78 -16.07
N LEU A 140 -0.62 5.83 -15.61
CA LEU A 140 -1.47 6.02 -14.43
C LEU A 140 -0.66 6.45 -13.19
N SER A 141 0.43 5.75 -12.92
CA SER A 141 1.27 5.99 -11.74
C SER A 141 1.92 7.38 -11.79
N LYS A 142 2.47 7.79 -12.95
CA LYS A 142 3.04 9.13 -13.14
C LYS A 142 1.99 10.23 -12.91
N PHE A 143 0.77 10.06 -13.44
CA PHE A 143 -0.30 11.02 -13.21
C PHE A 143 -0.73 11.08 -11.73
N ALA A 144 -0.71 9.95 -11.01
CA ALA A 144 -0.98 9.94 -9.57
C ALA A 144 0.07 10.74 -8.77
N ARG A 145 1.36 10.57 -9.07
CA ARG A 145 2.43 11.39 -8.47
C ARG A 145 2.24 12.87 -8.78
N LEU A 146 1.91 13.21 -10.02
CA LEU A 146 1.66 14.60 -10.44
C LEU A 146 0.43 15.21 -9.75
N ALA A 147 -0.65 14.44 -9.60
CA ALA A 147 -1.86 14.87 -8.90
C ALA A 147 -1.66 15.01 -7.38
N GLY A 148 -0.54 14.48 -6.87
CA GLY A 148 -0.13 14.58 -5.48
C GLY A 148 -0.61 13.44 -4.59
N ALA A 149 -0.90 12.26 -5.13
CA ALA A 149 -1.07 11.06 -4.30
C ALA A 149 0.22 10.78 -3.51
N SER A 150 0.08 10.41 -2.24
CA SER A 150 1.21 10.01 -1.39
C SER A 150 1.65 8.58 -1.69
N GLY A 151 0.70 7.71 -2.08
CA GLY A 151 0.98 6.38 -2.60
C GLY A 151 -0.10 5.89 -3.54
N ILE A 152 0.27 5.00 -4.47
CA ILE A 152 -0.65 4.36 -5.41
C ILE A 152 -0.33 2.88 -5.56
N HIS A 153 -1.35 2.07 -5.78
CA HIS A 153 -1.17 0.66 -6.15
C HIS A 153 -0.43 0.52 -7.49
N THR A 154 0.69 -0.20 -7.52
CA THR A 154 1.48 -0.41 -8.77
C THR A 154 1.35 -1.80 -9.34
N GLY A 155 1.09 -2.82 -8.51
CA GLY A 155 0.91 -4.20 -8.95
C GLY A 155 1.87 -5.15 -8.23
N THR A 156 1.86 -6.42 -8.62
CA THR A 156 2.68 -7.46 -7.96
C THR A 156 3.73 -8.07 -8.89
N ALA A 157 3.96 -7.47 -10.06
CA ALA A 157 4.89 -7.95 -11.09
C ALA A 157 4.67 -9.43 -11.45
N GLY A 158 3.40 -9.87 -11.48
CA GLY A 158 3.02 -11.26 -11.73
C GLY A 158 3.36 -12.27 -10.61
N VAL A 159 3.86 -11.81 -9.45
CA VAL A 159 4.12 -12.67 -8.28
C VAL A 159 2.82 -13.05 -7.57
N GLY A 160 1.87 -12.12 -7.51
CA GLY A 160 0.56 -12.30 -6.89
C GLY A 160 -0.50 -12.84 -7.86
N LYS A 161 -1.78 -12.61 -7.52
CA LYS A 161 -2.92 -13.14 -8.30
C LYS A 161 -3.29 -12.31 -9.53
N MET A 162 -2.88 -11.03 -9.55
CA MET A 162 -3.27 -10.10 -10.62
C MET A 162 -2.30 -10.23 -11.79
N LYS A 163 -2.80 -10.02 -13.01
CA LYS A 163 -1.91 -9.91 -14.18
C LYS A 163 -0.97 -8.71 -14.01
N GLY A 164 0.26 -8.89 -14.45
CA GLY A 164 1.32 -7.90 -14.45
C GLY A 164 2.66 -8.58 -14.74
N SER A 165 3.68 -7.79 -15.02
CA SER A 165 5.05 -8.26 -15.22
C SER A 165 6.04 -7.30 -14.57
N PRO A 166 7.29 -7.72 -14.33
CA PRO A 166 8.33 -6.80 -13.85
C PRO A 166 8.51 -5.58 -14.76
N GLU A 167 8.46 -5.78 -16.08
CA GLU A 167 8.66 -4.72 -17.08
C GLU A 167 7.57 -3.64 -17.00
N GLU A 168 6.34 -3.99 -16.61
CA GLU A 168 5.25 -3.05 -16.43
C GLU A 168 5.22 -2.46 -15.01
N ASP A 169 5.14 -3.34 -14.00
CA ASP A 169 4.83 -2.95 -12.62
C ASP A 169 6.05 -2.31 -11.92
N ILE A 170 7.27 -2.84 -12.13
CA ILE A 170 8.49 -2.29 -11.52
C ILE A 170 8.90 -1.00 -12.22
N THR A 171 8.76 -0.91 -13.55
CA THR A 171 8.97 0.35 -14.27
C THR A 171 8.01 1.44 -13.75
N ALA A 172 6.75 1.10 -13.49
CA ALA A 172 5.80 2.03 -12.91
C ALA A 172 6.16 2.45 -11.48
N ALA A 173 6.56 1.49 -10.63
CA ALA A 173 7.01 1.75 -9.26
C ALA A 173 8.24 2.66 -9.23
N ASP A 174 9.27 2.37 -10.02
CA ASP A 174 10.47 3.20 -10.13
C ASP A 174 10.13 4.60 -10.65
N GLY A 175 9.23 4.70 -11.63
CA GLY A 175 8.79 5.96 -12.22
C GLY A 175 8.13 6.92 -11.24
N ILE A 176 7.57 6.42 -10.13
CA ILE A 176 6.95 7.25 -9.07
C ILE A 176 7.79 7.35 -7.81
N LEU A 177 8.69 6.39 -7.57
CA LEU A 177 9.52 6.33 -6.38
C LEU A 177 10.76 7.22 -6.53
N LYS A 178 11.50 7.08 -7.63
CA LYS A 178 12.81 7.71 -7.82
C LYS A 178 12.70 9.15 -8.33
N LEU A 179 13.67 9.99 -8.04
CA LEU A 179 13.80 11.33 -8.61
C LEU A 179 14.10 11.26 -10.12
N LEU A 180 14.94 10.32 -10.54
CA LEU A 180 15.26 10.04 -11.93
C LEU A 180 15.02 8.55 -12.22
N ALA A 181 14.18 8.25 -13.21
CA ALA A 181 13.86 6.88 -13.59
C ALA A 181 13.80 6.71 -15.12
N LYS A 182 14.20 5.52 -15.60
CA LYS A 182 13.96 5.08 -16.96
C LYS A 182 12.51 4.61 -17.08
N GLY A 183 11.74 5.23 -17.98
CA GLY A 183 10.39 4.75 -18.34
C GLY A 183 10.42 3.79 -19.51
N HIS A 184 9.23 3.45 -20.03
CA HIS A 184 9.13 2.62 -21.25
C HIS A 184 9.75 3.29 -22.48
N PHE A 185 9.49 4.60 -22.64
CA PHE A 185 9.96 5.40 -23.79
C PHE A 185 10.75 6.64 -23.38
N PHE A 186 10.41 7.23 -22.23
CA PHE A 186 11.01 8.48 -21.76
C PHE A 186 11.66 8.29 -20.40
N ASN A 187 12.90 8.75 -20.26
CA ASN A 187 13.50 8.95 -18.95
C ASN A 187 12.86 10.18 -18.30
N GLN A 188 12.49 10.07 -17.03
CA GLN A 188 11.84 11.16 -16.30
C GLN A 188 12.73 11.60 -15.14
N SER A 189 13.13 12.88 -15.15
CA SER A 189 13.53 13.59 -13.93
C SER A 189 12.32 14.31 -13.36
N TRP A 190 12.03 14.12 -12.08
CA TRP A 190 10.99 14.85 -11.34
C TRP A 190 11.50 16.16 -10.72
N SER A 191 12.63 16.66 -11.22
CA SER A 191 13.11 18.01 -10.94
C SER A 191 12.19 19.06 -11.56
N LYS A 192 11.93 20.14 -10.82
CA LYS A 192 11.24 21.35 -11.30
C LYS A 192 12.20 22.37 -11.91
N ILE A 193 13.49 22.20 -11.66
CA ILE A 193 14.57 22.99 -12.26
C ILE A 193 15.32 22.17 -13.30
N GLN A 194 16.13 22.83 -14.12
CA GLN A 194 16.89 22.18 -15.19
C GLN A 194 17.79 21.04 -14.66
N ALA A 195 17.62 19.84 -15.21
CA ALA A 195 18.20 18.59 -14.69
C ALA A 195 19.73 18.43 -14.91
N ASN A 196 20.33 19.34 -15.68
CA ASN A 196 21.74 19.38 -16.06
C ASN A 196 22.64 20.17 -15.10
N GLY A 197 22.08 20.74 -14.01
CA GLY A 197 22.87 21.34 -12.94
C GLY A 197 23.55 20.30 -12.04
N LYS A 198 24.78 20.58 -11.56
CA LYS A 198 25.51 19.74 -10.59
C LYS A 198 24.67 19.40 -9.35
N GLU A 199 23.76 20.29 -8.95
CA GLU A 199 22.88 20.12 -7.80
C GLU A 199 21.86 18.98 -8.00
N ILE A 200 21.27 18.85 -9.19
CA ILE A 200 20.30 17.76 -9.45
C ILE A 200 21.00 16.40 -9.52
N LEU A 201 22.21 16.35 -10.09
CA LEU A 201 23.00 15.11 -10.08
C LEU A 201 23.32 14.66 -8.65
N LYS A 202 23.61 15.59 -7.75
CA LYS A 202 23.81 15.31 -6.32
C LYS A 202 22.53 14.77 -5.68
N MET A 203 21.37 15.38 -5.92
CA MET A 203 20.09 14.89 -5.38
C MET A 203 19.71 13.52 -5.93
N VAL A 204 19.96 13.26 -7.23
CA VAL A 204 19.74 11.93 -7.83
C VAL A 204 20.67 10.90 -7.18
N GLN A 205 21.92 11.26 -6.88
CA GLN A 205 22.83 10.39 -6.16
C GLN A 205 22.35 10.12 -4.73
N GLU A 206 21.91 11.13 -4.01
CA GLU A 206 21.34 11.01 -2.65
C GLU A 206 20.11 10.10 -2.63
N ASP A 207 19.18 10.29 -3.56
CA ASP A 207 18.01 9.43 -3.75
C ASP A 207 18.41 7.98 -4.05
N SER A 208 19.44 7.77 -4.89
CA SER A 208 19.91 6.42 -5.26
C SER A 208 20.56 5.63 -4.12
N ILE A 209 21.01 6.31 -3.07
CA ILE A 209 21.55 5.70 -1.85
C ILE A 209 20.57 5.79 -0.66
N HIS A 210 19.29 6.06 -0.95
CA HIS A 210 18.18 6.08 0.00
C HIS A 210 18.24 7.19 1.06
N HIS A 211 18.93 8.31 0.77
CA HIS A 211 18.80 9.52 1.60
C HIS A 211 17.47 10.23 1.31
N LEU A 212 16.90 10.82 2.35
CA LEU A 212 15.76 11.71 2.20
C LEU A 212 16.22 13.01 1.52
N ILE A 213 15.45 13.45 0.52
CA ILE A 213 15.66 14.68 -0.25
C ILE A 213 14.38 15.51 -0.24
N LEU A 214 14.43 16.79 -0.63
CA LEU A 214 13.26 17.68 -0.71
C LEU A 214 12.63 18.00 0.66
N GLU A 215 13.40 17.92 1.74
CA GLU A 215 12.97 18.32 3.09
C GLU A 215 12.96 19.85 3.22
N ASP A 216 14.07 20.50 2.91
CA ASP A 216 14.27 21.95 2.96
C ASP A 216 14.33 22.62 1.58
N ASP A 217 14.45 21.84 0.49
CA ASP A 217 14.61 22.32 -0.88
C ASP A 217 13.47 21.90 -1.84
N SER A 218 12.25 21.79 -1.32
CA SER A 218 11.06 21.29 -2.04
C SER A 218 10.69 22.01 -3.36
N TRP A 219 11.19 23.21 -3.62
CA TRP A 219 11.02 23.90 -4.90
C TRP A 219 11.81 23.25 -6.03
N ARG A 220 12.82 22.43 -5.72
CA ARG A 220 13.69 21.77 -6.71
C ARG A 220 13.05 20.56 -7.38
N GLY A 221 12.03 19.94 -6.78
CA GLY A 221 11.45 18.71 -7.32
C GLY A 221 10.03 18.41 -6.86
N ILE A 222 9.46 17.37 -7.45
CA ILE A 222 8.21 16.74 -7.00
C ILE A 222 8.58 15.57 -6.11
N LYS A 223 8.06 15.56 -4.87
CA LYS A 223 8.29 14.47 -3.91
C LYS A 223 7.83 13.11 -4.46
N LYS A 224 8.39 12.02 -3.92
CA LYS A 224 8.03 10.66 -4.33
C LYS A 224 6.58 10.32 -4.03
N CYS A 225 6.04 9.38 -4.78
CA CYS A 225 4.77 8.71 -4.51
C CYS A 225 5.07 7.23 -4.27
N ALA A 226 4.63 6.71 -3.12
CA ALA A 226 4.98 5.37 -2.65
C ALA A 226 4.28 4.28 -3.50
N PRO A 227 5.02 3.27 -3.98
CA PRO A 227 4.42 2.06 -4.52
C PRO A 227 3.66 1.31 -3.42
N ILE A 228 2.40 0.99 -3.67
CA ILE A 228 1.58 0.13 -2.80
C ILE A 228 1.40 -1.22 -3.50
N ILE A 229 1.89 -2.27 -2.87
CA ILE A 229 1.98 -3.62 -3.43
C ILE A 229 0.88 -4.46 -2.81
N SER A 230 -0.09 -4.88 -3.63
CA SER A 230 -1.24 -5.64 -3.15
C SER A 230 -1.79 -6.52 -4.27
N GLY A 231 -2.31 -7.69 -3.89
CA GLY A 231 -2.99 -8.59 -4.82
C GLY A 231 -2.55 -10.04 -4.68
N GLY A 232 -3.15 -10.79 -3.75
CA GLY A 232 -2.91 -12.23 -3.62
C GLY A 232 -1.50 -12.62 -3.15
N LEU A 233 -0.76 -11.68 -2.56
CA LEU A 233 0.48 -11.98 -1.84
C LEU A 233 0.18 -12.67 -0.50
N ASN A 234 1.18 -13.38 -0.01
CA ASN A 234 1.23 -14.02 1.30
C ASN A 234 2.69 -14.06 1.79
N PRO A 235 2.97 -14.43 3.06
CA PRO A 235 4.32 -14.42 3.60
C PRO A 235 5.38 -15.17 2.77
N THR A 236 5.01 -16.25 2.07
CA THR A 236 5.96 -17.05 1.27
C THR A 236 6.39 -16.37 -0.03
N LEU A 237 5.64 -15.35 -0.49
CA LEU A 237 5.89 -14.62 -1.74
C LEU A 237 6.67 -13.31 -1.54
N LEU A 238 6.85 -12.86 -0.28
CA LEU A 238 7.46 -11.56 0.02
C LEU A 238 8.89 -11.45 -0.53
N LYS A 239 9.76 -12.41 -0.22
CA LYS A 239 11.15 -12.44 -0.71
C LYS A 239 11.19 -12.37 -2.24
N LYS A 240 10.37 -13.19 -2.92
CA LYS A 240 10.30 -13.22 -4.39
C LYS A 240 9.93 -11.84 -4.95
N PHE A 241 8.97 -11.15 -4.33
CA PHE A 241 8.61 -9.80 -4.77
C PHE A 241 9.74 -8.80 -4.52
N ILE A 242 10.38 -8.81 -3.34
CA ILE A 242 11.49 -7.89 -3.04
C ILE A 242 12.64 -8.09 -4.03
N GLU A 243 12.97 -9.34 -4.39
CA GLU A 243 14.01 -9.65 -5.37
C GLU A 243 13.67 -9.10 -6.77
N VAL A 244 12.39 -9.13 -7.16
CA VAL A 244 11.93 -8.53 -8.42
C VAL A 244 11.92 -7.00 -8.36
N ALA A 245 11.53 -6.42 -7.23
CA ALA A 245 11.45 -4.98 -7.04
C ALA A 245 12.82 -4.30 -6.90
N GLY A 246 13.82 -5.02 -6.35
CA GLY A 246 15.17 -4.49 -6.13
C GLY A 246 15.26 -3.39 -5.06
N THR A 247 14.22 -3.20 -4.25
CA THR A 247 14.14 -2.22 -3.16
C THR A 247 13.15 -2.70 -2.11
N VAL A 248 13.16 -2.09 -0.92
CA VAL A 248 12.16 -2.28 0.15
C VAL A 248 11.36 -1.00 0.44
N ASP A 249 11.57 0.08 -0.32
CA ASP A 249 10.84 1.35 -0.17
C ASP A 249 9.45 1.28 -0.85
N PHE A 250 8.57 0.46 -0.28
CA PHE A 250 7.18 0.29 -0.70
C PHE A 250 6.30 -0.15 0.48
N ILE A 251 4.99 0.02 0.36
CA ILE A 251 4.01 -0.52 1.31
C ILE A 251 3.45 -1.82 0.73
N THR A 252 3.47 -2.93 1.47
CA THR A 252 2.77 -4.16 1.06
C THR A 252 1.53 -4.41 1.91
N THR A 253 0.44 -4.86 1.28
CA THR A 253 -0.82 -5.17 1.96
C THR A 253 -1.32 -6.57 1.57
N MET A 254 -1.53 -7.43 2.56
CA MET A 254 -1.85 -8.84 2.36
C MET A 254 -3.14 -9.22 3.08
N GLY A 255 -4.28 -9.10 2.40
CA GLY A 255 -5.58 -9.50 2.97
C GLY A 255 -5.66 -11.02 3.20
N ALA A 256 -5.99 -11.79 2.17
CA ALA A 256 -6.05 -13.26 2.29
C ALA A 256 -4.71 -13.89 2.73
N GLY A 257 -3.58 -13.25 2.46
CA GLY A 257 -2.26 -13.71 2.91
C GLY A 257 -2.08 -13.69 4.43
N CYS A 258 -2.85 -12.88 5.15
CA CYS A 258 -2.84 -12.83 6.62
C CYS A 258 -4.12 -13.43 7.22
N HIS A 259 -5.31 -13.01 6.77
CA HIS A 259 -6.57 -13.42 7.39
C HIS A 259 -6.93 -14.89 7.14
N ALA A 260 -6.42 -15.50 6.07
CA ALA A 260 -6.64 -16.94 5.81
C ALA A 260 -5.58 -17.84 6.48
N HIS A 261 -4.68 -17.27 7.29
CA HIS A 261 -3.73 -18.07 8.04
C HIS A 261 -4.50 -19.06 8.95
N PRO A 262 -4.08 -20.34 9.04
CA PRO A 262 -4.83 -21.36 9.79
C PRO A 262 -5.10 -21.02 11.25
N ASP A 263 -4.24 -20.19 11.84
CA ASP A 263 -4.28 -19.80 13.25
C ASP A 263 -4.77 -18.33 13.41
N GLY A 264 -5.47 -17.77 12.41
CA GLY A 264 -6.11 -16.46 12.46
C GLY A 264 -5.24 -15.25 12.08
N THR A 265 -5.85 -14.06 12.07
CA THR A 265 -5.24 -12.80 11.58
C THR A 265 -3.95 -12.45 12.31
N LYS A 266 -3.93 -12.53 13.65
CA LYS A 266 -2.74 -12.24 14.45
C LYS A 266 -1.55 -13.09 14.03
N ALA A 267 -1.73 -14.40 13.91
CA ALA A 267 -0.69 -15.31 13.45
C ALA A 267 -0.28 -15.03 11.99
N GLY A 268 -1.24 -14.70 11.11
CA GLY A 268 -0.94 -14.30 9.73
C GLY A 268 -0.09 -13.03 9.63
N ALA A 269 -0.33 -12.04 10.47
CA ALA A 269 0.51 -10.85 10.58
C ALA A 269 1.91 -11.18 11.12
N THR A 270 1.99 -12.00 12.16
CA THR A 270 3.26 -12.47 12.73
C THR A 270 4.08 -13.26 11.71
N ALA A 271 3.46 -14.13 10.91
CA ALA A 271 4.12 -14.86 9.83
C ALA A 271 4.68 -13.92 8.76
N LEU A 272 3.96 -12.82 8.45
CA LEU A 272 4.45 -11.80 7.51
C LEU A 272 5.69 -11.08 8.07
N VAL A 273 5.66 -10.68 9.35
CA VAL A 273 6.81 -10.06 10.03
C VAL A 273 8.00 -11.02 10.04
N GLN A 274 7.80 -12.28 10.42
CA GLN A 274 8.85 -13.31 10.43
C GLN A 274 9.44 -13.56 9.03
N SER A 275 8.63 -13.46 7.97
CA SER A 275 9.12 -13.56 6.58
C SER A 275 10.04 -12.39 6.19
N LEU A 276 9.68 -11.16 6.60
CA LEU A 276 10.53 -9.98 6.40
C LEU A 276 11.84 -10.10 7.19
N GLU A 277 11.77 -10.49 8.46
CA GLU A 277 12.96 -10.70 9.30
C GLU A 277 13.91 -11.76 8.72
N ALA A 278 13.36 -12.85 8.16
CA ALA A 278 14.15 -13.87 7.48
C ALA A 278 14.89 -13.29 6.26
N TYR A 279 14.21 -12.45 5.47
CA TYR A 279 14.80 -11.75 4.34
C TYR A 279 15.93 -10.81 4.77
N GLU A 280 15.70 -9.96 5.77
CA GLU A 280 16.69 -9.01 6.29
C GLU A 280 17.94 -9.71 6.86
N LYS A 281 17.73 -10.83 7.57
CA LYS A 281 18.83 -11.67 8.11
C LYS A 281 19.50 -12.54 7.05
N LYS A 282 19.03 -12.52 5.80
CA LYS A 282 19.50 -13.37 4.69
C LYS A 282 19.40 -14.86 5.01
N ILE A 283 18.35 -15.27 5.72
CA ILE A 283 18.07 -16.66 6.10
C ILE A 283 16.93 -17.17 5.21
N PRO A 284 17.07 -18.36 4.56
CA PRO A 284 15.96 -18.99 3.85
C PRO A 284 14.74 -19.15 4.77
N ILE A 285 13.53 -18.84 4.27
CA ILE A 285 12.31 -18.81 5.11
C ILE A 285 12.03 -20.17 5.75
N GLU A 286 12.38 -21.28 5.09
CA GLU A 286 12.23 -22.64 5.61
C GLU A 286 13.18 -22.92 6.79
N LYS A 287 14.36 -22.31 6.77
CA LYS A 287 15.32 -22.40 7.88
C LYS A 287 14.85 -21.51 9.04
N TYR A 288 14.37 -20.30 8.77
CA TYR A 288 13.85 -19.40 9.80
C TYR A 288 12.61 -19.98 10.49
N ALA A 289 11.73 -20.62 9.72
CA ALA A 289 10.49 -21.25 10.20
C ALA A 289 10.71 -22.37 11.24
N LYS A 290 11.90 -22.97 11.31
CA LYS A 290 12.19 -24.04 12.31
C LYS A 290 11.98 -23.60 13.75
N THR A 291 12.12 -22.31 14.05
CA THR A 291 11.91 -21.74 15.39
C THR A 291 10.77 -20.72 15.43
N HIS A 292 9.99 -20.60 14.34
CA HIS A 292 8.96 -19.57 14.17
C HIS A 292 7.67 -20.22 13.68
N LYS A 293 6.78 -20.53 14.62
CA LYS A 293 5.60 -21.37 14.40
C LYS A 293 4.66 -20.79 13.35
N GLU A 294 4.38 -19.50 13.41
CA GLU A 294 3.44 -18.83 12.50
C GLU A 294 3.95 -18.87 11.06
N LEU A 295 5.22 -18.58 10.83
CA LEU A 295 5.84 -18.71 9.51
C LEU A 295 5.83 -20.16 9.02
N ALA A 296 6.13 -21.14 9.87
CA ALA A 296 6.07 -22.56 9.51
C ALA A 296 4.66 -22.97 9.04
N ARG A 297 3.63 -22.53 9.77
CA ARG A 297 2.22 -22.78 9.45
C ARG A 297 1.81 -22.09 8.15
N ALA A 298 2.26 -20.86 7.93
CA ALA A 298 2.03 -20.15 6.67
C ALA A 298 2.68 -20.89 5.47
N ILE A 299 3.93 -21.34 5.60
CA ILE A 299 4.63 -22.10 4.55
C ILE A 299 3.85 -23.37 4.22
N GLU A 300 3.44 -24.13 5.23
CA GLU A 300 2.66 -25.36 5.06
C GLU A 300 1.35 -25.10 4.29
N PHE A 301 0.60 -24.08 4.71
CA PHE A 301 -0.71 -23.77 4.15
C PHE A 301 -0.64 -23.25 2.70
N PHE A 302 0.21 -22.25 2.44
CA PHE A 302 0.27 -21.60 1.14
C PHE A 302 1.03 -22.43 0.10
N SER A 303 1.97 -23.29 0.50
CA SER A 303 2.70 -24.16 -0.44
C SER A 303 1.87 -25.36 -0.92
N LYS A 304 1.04 -25.95 -0.04
CA LYS A 304 0.11 -27.03 -0.43
C LYS A 304 -0.92 -26.58 -1.47
N LYS A 305 -1.37 -25.32 -1.37
CA LYS A 305 -2.35 -24.76 -2.31
C LYS A 305 -1.77 -24.60 -3.72
N LYS A 306 -0.47 -24.30 -3.83
CA LYS A 306 0.23 -24.17 -5.12
C LYS A 306 0.29 -25.51 -5.87
N GLN A 307 0.63 -26.59 -5.18
CA GLN A 307 0.70 -27.94 -5.79
C GLN A 307 -0.64 -28.42 -6.36
N LYS A 308 -1.78 -28.03 -5.77
CA LYS A 308 -3.11 -28.40 -6.29
C LYS A 308 -3.55 -27.58 -7.51
N VAL A 309 -3.03 -26.37 -7.67
CA VAL A 309 -3.35 -25.51 -8.84
C VAL A 309 -2.47 -25.89 -10.03
N ASP A 310 -1.22 -26.28 -9.81
CA ASP A 310 -0.32 -26.73 -10.89
C ASP A 310 -0.66 -28.14 -11.43
N GLN A 311 -1.58 -28.86 -10.79
CA GLN A 311 -2.05 -30.21 -11.17
C GLN A 311 -3.45 -30.24 -11.82
N ALA A 312 -4.11 -29.08 -11.96
CA ALA A 312 -5.46 -28.94 -12.52
C ALA A 312 -5.42 -28.09 -13.79
#